data_AF-A0A6L5E3R9-F1
#
_entry.id   AF-A0A6L5E3R9-F1
#
_cell.length_a   1.000
_cell.length_b   1.000
_cell.length_c   1.000
_cell.angle_alpha   90.00
_cell.angle_beta   90.00
_cell.angle_gamma   90.00
#
_symmetry.space_group_name_H-M   'P 1'
#
loop_
_entity.id
_entity.type
_entity.pdbx_description
1 polymer ?
#
loop_
_entity_poly.entity_id
_entity_poly.type
_entity_poly.pdbx_seq_one_letter_code
_entity_poly.pdbx_strand_id
1 'polypeptide(L)'
;MNIKNFTILIVGVILVFIAMYLFTRPAIFDIWDFSETGPVGDTIGGISAPVINLFGAFLVYISFKEQIKANDNQSIALADEKRENNKSNQYNRHLSLLDEVKNRLHDLQFVVVIPIETSIKESNIQPLVVTYNGIDALNEAINRQYSKNGKNSKSYLKYKNERFNTYGIFLNFQFVLTTVYDLIERIETNIDDKQDQTFLISNLDLFYKIYLLSFANRIISAFDFGQEEIKELIKVKSKIDKKLNIQQTK
;
A
#
# COMPACT_ATOMS: atom_id res chain seq x y z
N MET A 1 5.41 30.38 20.84
CA MET A 1 6.02 31.27 21.86
C MET A 1 4.89 31.97 22.60
N ASN A 2 4.76 31.75 23.91
CA ASN A 2 3.64 32.27 24.69
C ASN A 2 3.59 33.81 24.64
N ILE A 3 2.41 34.41 24.46
CA ILE A 3 2.20 35.87 24.38
C ILE A 3 2.87 36.60 25.55
N LYS A 4 2.83 36.01 26.75
CA LYS A 4 3.49 36.56 27.96
C LYS A 4 5.00 36.74 27.79
N ASN A 5 5.68 35.80 27.14
CA ASN A 5 7.13 35.86 26.91
C ASN A 5 7.49 36.94 25.88
N PHE A 6 6.63 37.12 24.88
CA PHE A 6 6.80 38.17 23.88
C PHE A 6 6.57 39.57 24.46
N THR A 7 5.57 39.72 25.35
CA THR A 7 5.32 40.98 26.07
C THR A 7 6.50 41.37 26.98
N ILE A 8 7.07 40.42 27.72
CA ILE A 8 8.23 40.68 28.60
C ILE A 8 9.44 41.18 27.77
N LEU A 9 9.68 40.59 26.60
CA LEU A 9 10.78 40.98 25.73
C LEU A 9 10.59 42.39 25.17
N ILE A 10 9.38 42.72 24.70
CA ILE A 10 9.06 44.07 24.20
C ILE A 10 9.23 45.13 25.30
N VAL A 11 8.72 44.85 26.50
CA VAL A 11 8.85 45.77 27.64
C VAL A 11 10.31 45.96 28.02
N GLY A 12 11.11 44.89 28.05
CA GLY A 12 12.55 44.96 28.33
C GLY A 12 13.30 45.84 27.31
N VAL A 13 13.03 45.66 26.02
CA VAL A 13 13.64 46.47 24.95
C VAL A 13 13.27 47.94 25.09
N ILE A 14 11.98 48.25 25.32
CA ILE A 14 11.51 49.63 25.51
C ILE A 14 12.20 50.28 26.73
N LEU A 15 12.33 49.55 27.83
CA LEU A 15 12.99 50.06 29.03
C LEU A 15 14.48 50.38 28.82
N VAL A 16 15.19 49.59 28.01
CA VAL A 16 16.60 49.88 27.65
C VAL A 16 16.71 51.18 26.86
N PHE A 17 15.84 51.39 25.87
CA PHE A 17 15.84 52.64 25.10
C PHE A 17 15.43 53.85 25.95
N ILE A 18 14.46 53.71 26.85
CA ILE A 18 14.07 54.76 27.79
C ILE A 18 15.23 55.08 28.74
N ALA A 19 15.94 54.07 29.25
CA ALA A 19 17.09 54.25 30.12
C ALA A 19 18.22 55.01 29.39
N MET A 20 18.57 54.61 28.16
CA MET A 20 19.57 55.33 27.35
C MET A 20 19.18 56.79 27.10
N TYR A 21 17.90 57.06 26.82
CA TYR A 21 17.41 58.42 26.62
C TYR A 21 17.44 59.27 27.89
N LEU A 22 17.10 58.68 29.04
CA LEU A 22 17.10 59.38 30.33
C LEU A 22 18.52 59.68 30.83
N PHE A 23 19.46 58.74 30.66
CA PHE A 23 20.84 58.90 31.15
C PHE A 23 21.73 59.78 30.25
N THR A 24 21.26 60.20 29.08
CA THR A 24 21.98 61.10 28.15
C THR A 24 21.52 62.56 28.23
N ARG A 25 20.55 62.88 29.10
CA ARG A 25 20.07 64.25 29.32
C ARG A 25 20.89 64.98 30.40
N PRO A 26 21.01 66.32 30.33
CA PRO A 26 21.66 67.10 31.38
C PRO A 26 20.94 66.88 32.71
N ALA A 27 21.73 66.74 33.77
CA ALA A 27 21.20 66.40 35.08
C ALA A 27 20.30 67.50 35.63
N ILE A 28 19.19 67.09 36.25
CA ILE A 28 18.23 68.01 36.88
C ILE A 28 18.71 68.40 38.30
N PHE A 29 19.62 67.62 38.88
CA PHE A 29 20.21 67.84 40.19
C PHE A 29 21.74 67.82 40.07
N ASP A 30 22.44 68.79 40.67
CA ASP A 30 23.91 68.92 40.60
C ASP A 30 24.66 67.67 41.09
N ILE A 31 24.08 66.88 42.00
CA ILE A 31 24.67 65.62 42.49
C ILE A 31 24.58 64.45 41.48
N TRP A 32 23.83 64.64 40.40
CA TRP A 32 23.70 63.72 39.25
C TRP A 32 24.31 64.33 37.99
N ASP A 33 25.02 65.47 38.10
CA ASP A 33 25.69 66.11 36.96
C ASP A 33 26.95 65.32 36.57
N PHE A 34 26.77 64.49 35.55
CA PHE A 34 27.79 63.63 34.96
C PHE A 34 28.46 64.28 33.73
N SER A 35 28.28 65.59 33.52
CA SER A 35 28.79 66.30 32.33
C SER A 35 30.32 66.27 32.21
N GLU A 36 31.05 66.11 33.32
CA GLU A 36 32.52 65.95 33.32
C GLU A 36 32.98 64.49 33.54
N THR A 37 32.06 63.51 33.57
CA THR A 37 32.37 62.12 33.97
C THR A 37 32.37 61.14 32.79
N GLY A 38 33.23 61.39 31.79
CA GLY A 38 33.68 60.32 30.87
C GLY A 38 34.01 58.99 31.59
N PRO A 39 34.66 59.02 32.77
CA PRO A 39 34.91 57.83 33.60
C PRO A 39 33.68 57.09 34.12
N VAL A 40 32.51 57.72 34.28
CA VAL A 40 31.31 57.04 34.83
C VAL A 40 30.66 56.14 33.77
N GLY A 41 30.56 56.60 32.52
CA GLY A 41 30.14 55.76 31.40
C GLY A 41 31.07 54.58 31.18
N ASP A 42 32.39 54.83 31.27
CA ASP A 42 33.42 53.78 31.17
C ASP A 42 33.38 52.80 32.37
N THR A 43 33.04 53.27 33.57
CA THR A 43 32.92 52.43 34.77
C THR A 43 31.64 51.59 34.76
N ILE A 44 30.50 52.20 34.40
CA ILE A 44 29.22 51.48 34.25
C ILE A 44 29.34 50.49 33.09
N GLY A 45 29.88 50.89 31.95
CA GLY A 45 30.14 50.01 30.81
C GLY A 45 31.13 48.90 31.14
N GLY A 46 32.23 49.22 31.82
CA GLY A 46 33.27 48.27 32.22
C GLY A 46 32.81 47.22 33.23
N ILE A 47 31.91 47.58 34.16
CA ILE A 47 31.34 46.64 35.14
C ILE A 47 30.13 45.90 34.59
N SER A 48 29.25 46.58 33.84
CA SER A 48 28.02 45.98 33.32
C SER A 48 28.25 45.08 32.11
N ALA A 49 29.23 45.37 31.24
CA ALA A 49 29.47 44.59 30.03
C ALA A 49 29.83 43.12 30.35
N PRO A 50 30.74 42.79 31.29
CA PRO A 50 30.98 41.41 31.69
C PRO A 50 29.73 40.70 32.25
N VAL A 51 28.91 41.42 33.02
CA VAL A 51 27.67 40.88 33.61
C VAL A 51 26.62 40.60 32.53
N ILE A 52 26.41 41.55 31.60
CA ILE A 52 25.50 41.39 30.47
C ILE A 52 25.98 40.27 29.55
N ASN A 53 27.28 40.18 29.28
CA ASN A 53 27.86 39.10 28.48
C ASN A 53 27.68 37.73 29.15
N LEU A 54 27.80 37.65 30.48
CA LEU A 54 27.54 36.44 31.23
C LEU A 54 26.06 36.03 31.14
N PHE A 55 25.14 36.98 31.28
CA PHE A 55 23.70 36.72 31.07
C PHE A 55 23.40 36.30 29.63
N GLY A 56 24.03 36.93 28.64
CA GLY A 56 23.92 36.55 27.23
C GLY A 56 24.38 35.12 26.99
N ALA A 57 25.56 34.75 27.48
CA ALA A 57 26.08 33.38 27.39
C ALA A 57 25.17 32.37 28.09
N PHE A 58 24.60 32.72 29.26
CA PHE A 58 23.67 31.87 29.97
C PHE A 58 22.35 31.66 29.22
N LEU A 59 21.79 32.70 28.61
CA LEU A 59 20.59 32.61 27.77
C LEU A 59 20.83 31.79 26.50
N VAL A 60 22.01 31.93 25.88
CA VAL A 60 22.43 31.10 24.74
C VAL A 60 22.54 29.63 25.16
N TYR A 61 23.14 29.34 26.31
CA TYR A 61 23.22 27.99 26.85
C TYR A 61 21.83 27.36 27.08
N ILE A 62 20.89 28.09 27.71
CA ILE A 62 19.51 27.63 27.88
C ILE A 62 18.85 27.38 26.53
N SER A 63 19.04 28.28 25.58
CA SER A 63 18.46 28.15 24.23
C SER A 63 18.97 26.89 23.53
N PHE A 64 20.27 26.61 23.60
CA PHE A 64 20.85 25.39 23.04
C PHE A 64 20.31 24.13 23.74
N LYS A 65 20.14 24.16 25.07
CA LYS A 65 19.55 23.04 25.80
C LYS A 65 18.13 22.72 25.33
N GLU A 66 17.28 23.74 25.15
CA GLU A 66 15.92 23.53 24.65
C GLU A 66 15.90 23.10 23.18
N GLN A 67 16.83 23.59 22.35
CA GLN A 67 16.98 23.13 20.97
C GLN A 67 17.37 21.65 20.88
N ILE A 68 18.31 21.18 21.72
CA ILE A 68 18.69 19.76 21.78
C ILE A 68 17.48 18.89 22.12
N LYS A 69 16.73 19.28 23.16
CA LYS A 69 15.51 18.58 23.57
C LYS A 69 14.44 18.55 22.46
N ALA A 70 14.28 19.66 21.73
CA ALA A 70 13.36 19.72 20.60
C ALA A 70 13.77 18.78 19.46
N ASN A 71 15.07 18.72 19.15
CA ASN A 71 15.62 17.82 18.14
C ASN A 71 15.42 16.35 18.51
N ASP A 72 15.65 15.98 19.77
CA ASP A 72 15.43 14.61 20.26
C ASP A 72 13.96 14.20 20.10
N ASN A 73 13.04 15.06 20.52
CA ASN A 73 11.60 14.81 20.36
C ASN A 73 11.20 14.71 18.89
N GLN A 74 11.75 15.57 18.03
CA GLN A 74 11.50 15.51 16.59
C GLN A 74 12.03 14.21 15.97
N SER A 75 13.21 13.75 16.38
CA SER A 75 13.79 12.50 15.90
C SER A 75 12.92 11.29 16.29
N ILE A 76 12.37 11.28 17.51
CA ILE A 76 11.47 10.22 17.96
C ILE A 76 10.17 10.24 17.15
N ALA A 77 9.55 11.42 17.00
CA ALA A 77 8.32 11.57 16.22
C ALA A 77 8.49 11.12 14.76
N LEU A 78 9.61 11.48 14.11
CA LEU A 78 9.92 11.05 12.75
C LEU A 78 10.16 9.55 12.65
N ALA A 79 10.80 8.94 13.66
CA ALA A 79 11.01 7.50 13.70
C ALA A 79 9.68 6.75 13.82
N ASP A 80 8.76 7.25 14.65
CA ASP A 80 7.44 6.67 14.83
C ASP A 80 6.56 6.87 13.57
N GLU A 81 6.56 8.07 12.98
CA GLU A 81 5.88 8.31 11.70
C GLU A 81 6.41 7.39 10.59
N LYS A 82 7.72 7.21 10.50
CA LYS A 82 8.33 6.29 9.53
C LYS A 82 7.90 4.84 9.76
N ARG A 83 7.77 4.41 11.02
CA ARG A 83 7.28 3.07 11.37
C ARG A 83 5.83 2.88 10.92
N GLU A 84 4.94 3.83 11.26
CA GLU A 84 3.53 3.80 10.87
C GLU A 84 3.36 3.83 9.35
N ASN A 85 4.06 4.73 8.66
CA ASN A 85 4.04 4.81 7.20
C ASN A 85 4.55 3.52 6.56
N ASN A 86 5.60 2.90 7.10
CA ASN A 86 6.08 1.61 6.60
C ASN A 86 5.06 0.50 6.80
N LYS A 87 4.39 0.43 7.95
CA LYS A 87 3.33 -0.55 8.22
C LYS A 87 2.17 -0.38 7.23
N SER A 88 1.68 0.85 7.07
CA SER A 88 0.60 1.18 6.13
C SER A 88 0.98 0.85 4.67
N ASN A 89 2.20 1.21 4.26
CA ASN A 89 2.69 0.91 2.91
C ASN A 89 2.82 -0.59 2.65
N GLN A 90 3.28 -1.37 3.62
CA GLN A 90 3.32 -2.84 3.50
C GLN A 90 1.92 -3.40 3.34
N TYR A 91 0.98 -3.00 4.22
CA TYR A 91 -0.41 -3.42 4.14
C TYR A 91 -1.05 -3.10 2.77
N ASN A 92 -0.86 -1.89 2.27
CA ASN A 92 -1.38 -1.48 0.95
C ASN A 92 -0.76 -2.27 -0.20
N ARG A 93 0.53 -2.63 -0.12
CA ARG A 93 1.15 -3.54 -1.10
C ARG A 93 0.48 -4.90 -1.09
N HIS A 94 0.15 -5.45 0.08
CA HIS A 94 -0.54 -6.75 0.17
C HIS A 94 -1.96 -6.68 -0.41
N LEU A 95 -2.71 -5.60 -0.17
CA LEU A 95 -4.00 -5.39 -0.81
C LEU A 95 -3.89 -5.30 -2.34
N SER A 96 -2.87 -4.61 -2.86
CA SER A 96 -2.67 -4.51 -4.31
C SER A 96 -2.44 -5.87 -4.99
N LEU A 97 -1.85 -6.84 -4.27
CA LEU A 97 -1.68 -8.20 -4.77
C LEU A 97 -3.01 -8.97 -4.85
N LEU A 98 -3.95 -8.71 -3.93
CA LEU A 98 -5.32 -9.27 -4.03
C LEU A 98 -6.04 -8.74 -5.26
N ASP A 99 -5.88 -7.45 -5.54
CA ASP A 99 -6.48 -6.85 -6.73
C ASP A 99 -5.80 -7.35 -8.02
N GLU A 100 -4.49 -7.62 -8.00
CA GLU A 100 -3.82 -8.27 -9.13
C GLU A 100 -4.42 -9.65 -9.43
N VAL A 101 -4.70 -10.48 -8.42
CA VAL A 101 -5.34 -11.79 -8.60
C VAL A 101 -6.74 -11.63 -9.21
N LYS A 102 -7.54 -10.69 -8.73
CA LYS A 102 -8.88 -10.41 -9.28
C LYS A 102 -8.80 -9.96 -10.75
N ASN A 103 -7.87 -9.07 -11.06
CA ASN A 103 -7.67 -8.57 -12.42
C ASN A 103 -7.23 -9.70 -13.36
N ARG A 104 -6.29 -10.55 -12.94
CA ARG A 104 -5.87 -11.73 -13.71
C ARG A 104 -7.02 -12.70 -13.96
N LEU A 105 -7.93 -12.88 -13.00
CA LEU A 105 -9.14 -13.67 -13.19
C LEU A 105 -10.06 -13.03 -14.24
N HIS A 106 -10.23 -11.71 -14.21
CA HIS A 106 -11.03 -10.97 -15.19
C HIS A 106 -10.43 -11.04 -16.61
N ASP A 107 -9.11 -11.00 -16.72
CA ASP A 107 -8.39 -10.98 -17.99
C ASP A 107 -8.24 -12.36 -18.64
N LEU A 108 -8.80 -13.42 -18.03
CA LEU A 108 -8.86 -14.73 -18.67
C LEU A 108 -9.63 -14.65 -19.98
N GLN A 109 -9.08 -15.21 -21.05
CA GLN A 109 -9.73 -15.24 -22.36
C GLN A 109 -9.91 -16.65 -22.88
N PHE A 110 -11.04 -16.88 -23.54
CA PHE A 110 -11.34 -18.11 -24.25
C PHE A 110 -11.86 -17.79 -25.64
N VAL A 111 -11.11 -18.20 -26.66
CA VAL A 111 -11.38 -17.89 -28.06
C VAL A 111 -11.94 -19.12 -28.75
N VAL A 112 -13.07 -18.94 -29.41
CA VAL A 112 -13.80 -19.99 -30.14
C VAL A 112 -13.97 -19.57 -31.59
N VAL A 113 -13.72 -20.50 -32.51
CA VAL A 113 -13.91 -20.30 -33.94
C VAL A 113 -15.14 -21.08 -34.37
N ILE A 114 -16.17 -20.35 -34.80
CA ILE A 114 -17.45 -20.90 -35.26
C ILE A 114 -17.43 -20.91 -36.79
N PRO A 115 -17.52 -22.09 -37.44
CA PRO A 115 -17.68 -22.16 -38.89
C PRO A 115 -19.07 -21.68 -39.29
N ILE A 116 -19.16 -20.87 -40.33
CA ILE A 116 -20.43 -20.42 -40.89
C ILE A 116 -20.84 -21.42 -41.98
N GLU A 117 -21.87 -22.24 -41.71
CA GLU A 117 -22.45 -23.11 -42.73
C GLU A 117 -23.20 -22.25 -43.76
N THR A 118 -22.68 -22.16 -44.99
CA THR A 118 -23.38 -21.54 -46.11
C THR A 118 -23.59 -22.54 -47.24
N SER A 119 -24.82 -22.58 -47.76
CA SER A 119 -25.22 -23.40 -48.90
C SER A 119 -24.76 -22.83 -50.26
N ILE A 120 -24.00 -21.72 -50.27
CA ILE A 120 -23.64 -20.96 -51.48
C ILE A 120 -22.12 -21.04 -51.67
N LYS A 121 -21.71 -21.68 -52.77
CA LYS A 121 -20.35 -22.17 -53.05
C LYS A 121 -19.24 -21.11 -53.24
N GLU A 122 -19.46 -19.81 -53.08
CA GLU A 122 -18.59 -18.83 -53.74
C GLU A 122 -18.29 -17.51 -52.99
N SER A 123 -18.38 -17.47 -51.66
CA SER A 123 -17.89 -16.29 -50.92
C SER A 123 -16.77 -16.66 -49.94
N ASN A 124 -15.68 -15.86 -49.97
CA ASN A 124 -14.59 -15.88 -48.99
C ASN A 124 -15.13 -15.42 -47.63
N ILE A 125 -15.91 -16.25 -46.96
CA ILE A 125 -16.45 -15.95 -45.64
C ILE A 125 -15.39 -16.32 -44.61
N GLN A 126 -14.90 -15.32 -43.89
CA GLN A 126 -14.03 -15.55 -42.74
C GLN A 126 -14.85 -16.17 -41.60
N PRO A 127 -14.28 -17.14 -40.86
CA PRO A 127 -14.97 -17.76 -39.74
C PRO A 127 -15.27 -16.74 -38.64
N LEU A 128 -16.39 -16.91 -37.94
CA LEU A 128 -16.74 -16.04 -36.81
C LEU A 128 -15.87 -16.40 -35.61
N VAL A 129 -15.13 -15.44 -35.09
CA VAL A 129 -14.31 -15.58 -33.88
C VAL A 129 -15.05 -14.94 -32.71
N VAL A 130 -15.36 -15.73 -31.68
CA VAL A 130 -16.00 -15.27 -30.45
C VAL A 130 -15.01 -15.39 -29.29
N THR A 131 -14.83 -14.29 -28.56
CA THR A 131 -13.97 -14.26 -27.36
C THR A 131 -14.84 -14.10 -26.12
N TYR A 132 -14.68 -15.01 -25.17
CA TYR A 132 -15.25 -14.92 -23.83
C TYR A 132 -14.17 -14.46 -22.85
N ASN A 133 -14.56 -13.67 -21.85
CA ASN A 133 -13.63 -13.12 -20.85
C ASN A 133 -13.99 -13.58 -19.43
N GLY A 134 -12.99 -13.54 -18.55
CA GLY A 134 -13.13 -13.78 -17.12
C GLY A 134 -13.79 -15.11 -16.74
N ILE A 135 -14.78 -15.03 -15.86
CA ILE A 135 -15.54 -16.18 -15.38
C ILE A 135 -16.36 -16.81 -16.51
N ASP A 136 -16.86 -16.03 -17.46
CA ASP A 136 -17.63 -16.53 -18.61
C ASP A 136 -16.73 -17.35 -19.54
N ALA A 137 -15.47 -16.95 -19.71
CA ALA A 137 -14.47 -17.74 -20.42
C ALA A 137 -14.35 -19.15 -19.84
N LEU A 138 -14.21 -19.25 -18.51
CA LEU A 138 -14.09 -20.53 -17.80
C LEU A 138 -15.37 -21.37 -17.94
N ASN A 139 -16.53 -20.75 -17.74
CA ASN A 139 -17.82 -21.41 -17.89
C ASN A 139 -18.00 -22.00 -19.30
N GLU A 140 -17.70 -21.22 -20.32
CA GLU A 140 -17.88 -21.62 -21.71
C GLU A 140 -16.87 -22.67 -22.17
N ALA A 141 -15.63 -22.62 -21.68
CA ALA A 141 -14.64 -23.67 -21.92
C ALA A 141 -15.08 -25.02 -21.32
N ILE A 142 -15.54 -25.00 -20.06
CA ILE A 142 -16.03 -26.21 -19.36
C ILE A 142 -17.28 -26.78 -20.04
N ASN A 143 -18.25 -25.93 -20.39
CA ASN A 143 -19.49 -26.36 -21.03
C ASN A 143 -19.24 -27.04 -22.39
N ARG A 144 -18.32 -26.48 -23.19
CA ARG A 144 -17.90 -27.09 -24.46
C ARG A 144 -17.17 -28.40 -24.27
N GLN A 145 -16.34 -28.52 -23.23
CA GLN A 145 -15.72 -29.81 -22.92
C GLN A 145 -16.74 -30.86 -22.51
N TYR A 146 -17.70 -30.53 -21.64
CA TYR A 146 -18.77 -31.45 -21.27
C TYR A 146 -19.60 -31.91 -22.46
N SER A 147 -19.87 -31.00 -23.39
CA SER A 147 -20.51 -31.29 -24.67
C SER A 147 -19.68 -32.30 -25.48
N LYS A 148 -18.38 -32.04 -25.69
CA LYS A 148 -17.47 -32.92 -26.43
C LYS A 148 -17.41 -34.34 -25.83
N ASN A 149 -17.43 -34.44 -24.51
CA ASN A 149 -17.37 -35.70 -23.78
C ASN A 149 -18.73 -36.41 -23.64
N GLY A 150 -19.79 -35.91 -24.30
CA GLY A 150 -21.12 -36.52 -24.26
C GLY A 150 -21.85 -36.41 -22.91
N LYS A 151 -21.28 -35.67 -21.94
CA LYS A 151 -21.84 -35.49 -20.60
C LYS A 151 -23.03 -34.52 -20.57
N ASN A 152 -23.30 -33.80 -21.66
CA ASN A 152 -24.44 -32.89 -21.78
C ASN A 152 -25.06 -32.93 -23.20
N SER A 153 -26.06 -33.81 -23.38
CA SER A 153 -26.71 -34.08 -24.67
C SER A 153 -27.32 -32.85 -25.35
N LYS A 154 -27.93 -31.92 -24.60
CA LYS A 154 -28.45 -30.66 -25.16
C LYS A 154 -27.35 -29.72 -25.66
N SER A 155 -26.18 -29.75 -25.02
CA SER A 155 -25.03 -28.92 -25.40
C SER A 155 -24.21 -29.52 -26.54
N TYR A 156 -24.26 -30.85 -26.71
CA TYR A 156 -23.59 -31.55 -27.82
C TYR A 156 -24.00 -31.00 -29.18
N LEU A 157 -25.30 -30.85 -29.43
CA LEU A 157 -25.80 -30.29 -30.68
C LEU A 157 -25.41 -28.82 -30.88
N LYS A 158 -25.29 -28.05 -29.79
CA LYS A 158 -24.96 -26.62 -29.83
C LYS A 158 -23.53 -26.36 -30.32
N TYR A 159 -22.57 -27.22 -29.99
CA TYR A 159 -21.15 -26.97 -30.21
C TYR A 159 -20.48 -27.95 -31.20
N LYS A 160 -21.25 -28.82 -31.86
CA LYS A 160 -20.76 -29.97 -32.64
C LYS A 160 -19.71 -29.62 -33.70
N ASN A 161 -19.83 -28.45 -34.32
CA ASN A 161 -18.98 -28.02 -35.43
C ASN A 161 -17.96 -26.94 -35.03
N GLU A 162 -17.93 -26.52 -33.76
CA GLU A 162 -17.03 -25.46 -33.30
C GLU A 162 -15.60 -25.99 -33.08
N ARG A 163 -14.61 -25.17 -33.42
CA ARG A 163 -13.20 -25.45 -33.10
C ARG A 163 -12.76 -24.54 -31.96
N PHE A 164 -12.27 -25.15 -30.90
CA PHE A 164 -11.76 -24.43 -29.72
C PHE A 164 -10.57 -25.17 -29.12
N ASN A 165 -9.65 -24.41 -28.53
CA ASN A 165 -8.53 -24.93 -27.77
C ASN A 165 -8.69 -24.54 -26.30
N THR A 166 -8.73 -25.53 -25.42
CA THR A 166 -8.89 -25.32 -23.98
C THR A 166 -7.55 -25.20 -23.24
N TYR A 167 -6.42 -25.48 -23.89
CA TYR A 167 -5.09 -25.43 -23.27
C TYR A 167 -4.78 -24.04 -22.71
N GLY A 168 -4.95 -22.99 -23.53
CA GLY A 168 -4.60 -21.62 -23.13
C GLY A 168 -5.38 -21.13 -21.91
N ILE A 169 -6.68 -21.38 -21.87
CA ILE A 169 -7.51 -20.98 -20.71
C ILE A 169 -7.12 -21.76 -19.45
N PHE A 170 -6.76 -23.04 -19.53
CA PHE A 170 -6.33 -23.79 -18.36
C PHE A 170 -4.96 -23.41 -17.87
N LEU A 171 -4.01 -23.15 -18.78
CA LEU A 171 -2.71 -22.63 -18.39
C LEU A 171 -2.86 -21.28 -17.65
N ASN A 172 -3.72 -20.39 -18.16
CA ASN A 172 -4.01 -19.13 -17.51
C ASN A 172 -4.72 -19.31 -16.16
N PHE A 173 -5.67 -20.25 -16.06
CA PHE A 173 -6.34 -20.55 -14.79
C PHE A 173 -5.40 -21.19 -13.77
N GLN A 174 -4.51 -22.09 -14.20
CA GLN A 174 -3.46 -22.66 -13.36
C GLN A 174 -2.55 -21.54 -12.85
N PHE A 175 -2.18 -20.58 -13.69
CA PHE A 175 -1.41 -19.42 -13.28
C PHE A 175 -2.13 -18.59 -12.20
N VAL A 176 -3.45 -18.38 -12.33
CA VAL A 176 -4.26 -17.72 -11.29
C VAL A 176 -4.20 -18.48 -9.97
N LEU A 177 -4.36 -19.81 -9.99
CA LEU A 177 -4.23 -20.64 -8.79
C LEU A 177 -2.82 -20.54 -8.18
N THR A 178 -1.77 -20.65 -9.00
CA THR A 178 -0.39 -20.51 -8.52
C THR A 178 -0.16 -19.15 -7.89
N THR A 179 -0.70 -18.07 -8.46
CA THR A 179 -0.60 -16.72 -7.90
C THR A 179 -1.28 -16.64 -6.53
N VAL A 180 -2.46 -17.25 -6.38
CA VAL A 180 -3.14 -17.33 -5.07
C VAL A 180 -2.29 -18.09 -4.06
N TYR A 181 -1.74 -19.24 -4.44
CA TYR A 181 -0.86 -20.03 -3.57
C TYR A 181 0.38 -19.23 -3.13
N ASP A 182 1.07 -18.60 -4.07
CA ASP A 182 2.26 -17.80 -3.79
C ASP A 182 1.92 -16.59 -2.90
N LEU A 183 0.74 -16.00 -3.06
CA LEU A 183 0.29 -14.90 -2.23
C LEU A 183 0.00 -15.34 -0.80
N ILE A 184 -0.61 -16.52 -0.61
CA ILE A 184 -0.78 -17.13 0.71
C ILE A 184 0.58 -17.33 1.38
N GLU A 185 1.56 -17.93 0.69
CA GLU A 185 2.91 -18.12 1.24
C GLU A 185 3.56 -16.78 1.62
N ARG A 186 3.48 -15.76 0.74
CA ARG A 186 4.05 -14.44 1.01
C ARG A 186 3.41 -13.74 2.19
N ILE A 187 2.09 -13.87 2.37
CA ILE A 187 1.38 -13.33 3.53
C ILE A 187 1.84 -14.04 4.79
N GLU A 188 1.98 -15.37 4.74
CA GLU A 188 2.41 -16.15 5.90
C GLU A 188 3.86 -15.91 6.30
N THR A 189 4.76 -15.64 5.35
CA THR A 189 6.18 -15.45 5.64
C THR A 189 6.58 -14.01 5.92
N ASN A 190 5.89 -13.03 5.34
CA ASN A 190 6.36 -11.63 5.34
C ASN A 190 5.50 -10.67 6.17
N ILE A 191 4.36 -11.11 6.69
CA ILE A 191 3.50 -10.28 7.53
C ILE A 191 3.68 -10.69 8.98
N ASP A 192 4.35 -9.84 9.76
CA ASP A 192 4.61 -10.07 11.18
C ASP A 192 3.35 -9.93 12.04
N ASP A 193 2.42 -9.05 11.63
CA ASP A 193 1.18 -8.78 12.35
C ASP A 193 0.15 -9.90 12.11
N LYS A 194 -0.13 -10.69 13.16
CA LYS A 194 -1.05 -11.83 13.09
C LYS A 194 -2.47 -11.44 12.72
N GLN A 195 -2.92 -10.23 13.09
CA GLN A 195 -4.28 -9.78 12.78
C GLN A 195 -4.40 -9.47 11.29
N ASP A 196 -3.42 -8.75 10.73
CA ASP A 196 -3.33 -8.46 9.30
C ASP A 196 -3.22 -9.74 8.47
N GLN A 197 -2.35 -10.68 8.91
CA GLN A 197 -2.22 -12.00 8.29
C GLN A 197 -3.57 -12.73 8.26
N THR A 198 -4.25 -12.81 9.40
CA THR A 198 -5.56 -13.48 9.52
C THR A 198 -6.59 -12.83 8.61
N PHE A 199 -6.65 -11.50 8.57
CA PHE A 199 -7.58 -10.78 7.71
C PHE A 199 -7.33 -11.07 6.22
N LEU A 200 -6.08 -10.98 5.77
CA LEU A 200 -5.72 -11.20 4.36
C LEU A 200 -5.94 -12.65 3.92
N ILE A 201 -5.53 -13.62 4.74
CA ILE A 201 -5.77 -15.05 4.46
C ILE A 201 -7.27 -15.35 4.45
N SER A 202 -8.07 -14.76 5.34
CA SER A 202 -9.52 -14.95 5.36
C SER A 202 -10.19 -14.41 4.09
N ASN A 203 -9.74 -13.27 3.57
CA ASN A 203 -10.23 -12.73 2.31
C ASN A 203 -9.83 -13.59 1.11
N LEU A 204 -8.61 -14.13 1.11
CA LEU A 204 -8.16 -15.08 0.08
C LEU A 204 -8.94 -16.40 0.13
N ASP A 205 -9.21 -16.90 1.33
CA ASP A 205 -10.03 -18.10 1.52
C ASP A 205 -11.42 -17.91 0.94
N LEU A 206 -12.07 -16.79 1.27
CA LEU A 206 -13.38 -16.44 0.73
C LEU A 206 -13.35 -16.34 -0.81
N PHE A 207 -12.36 -15.62 -1.35
CA PHE A 207 -12.20 -15.49 -2.80
C PHE A 207 -11.99 -16.84 -3.48
N TYR A 208 -11.09 -17.66 -2.95
CA TYR A 208 -10.80 -18.99 -3.48
C TYR A 208 -12.04 -19.88 -3.45
N LYS A 209 -12.75 -19.96 -2.32
CA LYS A 209 -13.95 -20.78 -2.16
C LYS A 209 -15.07 -20.36 -3.13
N ILE A 210 -15.32 -19.06 -3.26
CA ILE A 210 -16.41 -18.55 -4.10
C ILE A 210 -16.08 -18.67 -5.59
N TYR A 211 -14.88 -18.25 -6.00
CA TYR A 211 -14.58 -18.01 -7.42
C TYR A 211 -13.68 -19.04 -8.07
N LEU A 212 -12.85 -19.76 -7.32
CA LEU A 212 -11.82 -20.61 -7.93
C LEU A 212 -12.06 -22.09 -7.66
N LEU A 213 -12.43 -22.45 -6.43
CA LEU A 213 -12.59 -23.85 -6.00
C LEU A 213 -13.63 -24.59 -6.85
N SER A 214 -14.80 -23.98 -7.05
CA SER A 214 -15.88 -24.55 -7.87
C SER A 214 -15.42 -24.80 -9.31
N PHE A 215 -14.68 -23.86 -9.90
CA PHE A 215 -14.16 -24.00 -11.26
C PHE A 215 -13.05 -25.04 -11.37
N ALA A 216 -12.12 -25.06 -10.42
CA ALA A 216 -11.07 -26.06 -10.36
C ALA A 216 -11.69 -27.47 -10.30
N ASN A 217 -12.69 -27.68 -9.44
CA ASN A 217 -13.41 -28.95 -9.35
C ASN A 217 -14.10 -29.32 -10.68
N ARG A 218 -14.78 -28.36 -11.33
CA ARG A 218 -15.46 -28.58 -12.61
C ARG A 218 -14.50 -28.84 -13.76
N ILE A 219 -13.31 -28.24 -13.77
CA ILE A 219 -12.26 -28.53 -14.75
C ILE A 219 -11.74 -29.95 -14.51
N ILE A 220 -11.41 -30.31 -13.28
CA ILE A 220 -10.93 -31.65 -12.93
C ILE A 220 -11.94 -32.73 -13.32
N SER A 221 -13.24 -32.49 -13.18
CA SER A 221 -14.28 -33.46 -13.55
C SER A 221 -14.63 -33.48 -15.05
N ALA A 222 -14.38 -32.39 -15.76
CA ALA A 222 -14.63 -32.29 -17.20
C ALA A 222 -13.52 -32.95 -18.03
N PHE A 223 -12.28 -33.04 -17.51
CA PHE A 223 -11.11 -33.53 -18.23
C PHE A 223 -10.57 -34.84 -17.64
N ASP A 224 -9.95 -35.67 -18.48
CA ASP A 224 -9.32 -36.90 -18.02
C ASP A 224 -8.02 -36.62 -17.26
N PHE A 225 -7.84 -37.33 -16.14
CA PHE A 225 -6.65 -37.26 -15.27
C PHE A 225 -5.32 -37.58 -15.97
N GLY A 226 -5.35 -38.13 -17.19
CA GLY A 226 -4.17 -38.46 -17.98
C GLY A 226 -3.44 -37.25 -18.55
N GLN A 227 -4.10 -36.10 -18.68
CA GLN A 227 -3.52 -34.88 -19.24
C GLN A 227 -2.59 -34.19 -18.23
N GLU A 228 -1.36 -33.88 -18.65
CA GLU A 228 -0.30 -33.34 -17.79
C GLU A 228 -0.68 -31.97 -17.19
N GLU A 229 -1.43 -31.18 -17.95
CA GLU A 229 -1.97 -29.89 -17.55
C GLU A 229 -2.94 -30.00 -16.37
N ILE A 230 -3.76 -31.05 -16.36
CA ILE A 230 -4.72 -31.31 -15.28
C ILE A 230 -4.02 -31.77 -14.00
N LYS A 231 -2.91 -32.52 -14.13
CA LYS A 231 -2.12 -32.98 -12.98
C LYS A 231 -1.51 -31.82 -12.21
N GLU A 232 -0.90 -30.85 -12.90
CA GLU A 232 -0.33 -29.68 -12.23
C GLU A 232 -1.42 -28.79 -11.60
N LEU A 233 -2.56 -28.61 -12.27
CA LEU A 233 -3.71 -27.92 -11.68
C LEU A 233 -4.19 -28.59 -10.39
N ILE A 234 -4.35 -29.92 -10.37
CA ILE A 234 -4.74 -30.69 -9.18
C ILE A 234 -3.73 -30.48 -8.04
N LYS A 235 -2.44 -30.53 -8.37
CA LYS A 235 -1.35 -30.35 -7.40
C LYS A 235 -1.37 -28.96 -6.77
N VAL A 236 -1.49 -27.90 -7.57
CA VAL A 236 -1.56 -26.52 -7.06
C VAL A 236 -2.82 -26.33 -6.21
N LYS A 237 -3.98 -26.79 -6.71
CA LYS A 237 -5.23 -26.79 -5.97
C LYS A 237 -5.10 -27.47 -4.60
N SER A 238 -4.50 -28.67 -4.56
CA SER A 238 -4.30 -29.40 -3.31
C SER A 238 -3.41 -28.67 -2.31
N LYS A 239 -2.41 -27.91 -2.79
CA LYS A 239 -1.58 -27.08 -1.91
C LYS A 239 -2.38 -25.94 -1.29
N ILE A 240 -3.21 -25.27 -2.08
CA ILE A 240 -4.11 -24.20 -1.61
C ILE A 240 -5.12 -24.77 -0.60
N ASP A 241 -5.80 -25.87 -0.94
CA ASP A 241 -6.78 -26.51 -0.05
C ASP A 241 -6.17 -26.85 1.31
N LYS A 242 -4.92 -27.35 1.33
CA LYS A 242 -4.19 -27.65 2.56
C LYS A 242 -3.90 -26.39 3.38
N LYS A 243 -3.44 -25.31 2.74
CA LYS A 243 -3.13 -24.04 3.43
C LYS A 243 -4.38 -23.39 4.02
N LEU A 244 -5.49 -23.46 3.30
CA LEU A 244 -6.77 -22.86 3.69
C LEU A 244 -7.65 -23.79 4.56
N ASN A 245 -7.13 -24.94 5.01
CA ASN A 245 -7.85 -25.93 5.80
C ASN A 245 -9.19 -26.37 5.19
N ILE A 246 -9.25 -26.48 3.86
CA ILE A 246 -10.45 -26.90 3.15
C ILE A 246 -10.50 -28.42 3.18
N GLN A 247 -11.47 -28.98 3.90
CA GLN A 247 -11.72 -30.42 3.89
C GLN A 247 -12.14 -30.83 2.48
N GLN A 248 -11.46 -31.84 1.92
CA GLN A 248 -11.90 -32.45 0.67
C GLN A 248 -13.23 -33.16 0.93
N THR A 249 -14.33 -32.56 0.49
CA THR A 249 -15.60 -33.29 0.33
C THR A 249 -15.35 -34.38 -0.70
N LYS A 250 -15.31 -35.62 -0.20
CA LYS A 250 -15.28 -36.85 -1.01
C LYS A 250 -16.51 -36.94 -1.91
#